data_AF-A0A075HW34-F1
#
_entry.id   AF-A0A075HW34-F1
#
_cell.length_a   1.000
_cell.length_b   1.000
_cell.length_c   1.000
_cell.angle_alpha   90.00
_cell.angle_beta   90.00
_cell.angle_gamma   90.00
#
_symmetry.space_group_name_H-M   'P 1'
#
loop_
_entity.id
_entity.type
_entity.pdbx_description
1 polymer ?
#
loop_
_entity_poly.entity_id
_entity_poly.type
_entity_poly.pdbx_seq_one_letter_code
_entity_poly.pdbx_strand_id
1 'polypeptide(L)'
;MAKITFTIPSVLNAGSGEKKTELEAETLKESFDKISEIMGDDFKRRVLESDGTPRSLINIYINGKNAAFSDGIDTPLKEGDEIYILPAVAGGSDLSEKELDRFSRQVMLEQIGYDGQLKLKNSVVCVVGVGGLGNPITTRLAAMGVGKLRIVDRDVIELSNLHRQTMFDEDDVGQVKVEVAAKKLKKLNPQVEIEALPISVNDYTALDVVEGCDVVVDALDSVNARYSLNKACVEKNIPFVTGAAVGVTGQVFTVLPKKTACYHCLFPTLDEDAMPTCSIEGVHPSILSVIGGLEVHEAVDVLIGKTPKSSEKFLSIDLENLEFSSVKMFKQDECSVCGSGKKTEQVKEELILEELCGRNRGKRTFSITPTHNFLIDSISVTAKAKERGFVVENQGDLGLSLRTNDLSVSFMKRGSAVVVGPEDESEAISLYKELIGTS
;
A
#
# COMPACT_ATOMS: atom_id res chain seq x y z
N MET A 1 -39.07 -13.54 -36.29
CA MET A 1 -38.60 -12.63 -35.23
C MET A 1 -39.72 -12.32 -34.25
N ALA A 2 -39.45 -12.46 -32.96
CA ALA A 2 -40.35 -12.08 -31.88
C ALA A 2 -40.09 -10.62 -31.46
N LYS A 3 -41.14 -9.85 -31.16
CA LYS A 3 -40.99 -8.54 -30.51
C LYS A 3 -40.74 -8.72 -29.03
N ILE A 4 -39.66 -8.15 -28.53
CA ILE A 4 -39.21 -8.25 -27.14
C ILE A 4 -38.88 -6.86 -26.59
N THR A 5 -38.84 -6.73 -25.27
CA THR A 5 -38.35 -5.53 -24.59
C THR A 5 -37.02 -5.82 -23.91
N PHE A 6 -35.95 -5.12 -24.30
CA PHE A 6 -34.63 -5.22 -23.68
C PHE A 6 -34.42 -4.06 -22.71
N THR A 7 -34.14 -4.39 -21.45
CA THR A 7 -33.98 -3.41 -20.38
C THR A 7 -32.54 -3.41 -19.85
N ILE A 8 -31.97 -2.20 -19.86
CA ILE A 8 -30.60 -1.92 -19.41
C ILE A 8 -30.67 -1.09 -18.13
N PRO A 9 -30.04 -1.51 -17.04
CA PRO A 9 -30.05 -0.79 -15.78
C PRO A 9 -29.16 0.45 -15.88
N SER A 10 -29.43 1.45 -15.03
CA SER A 10 -28.70 2.74 -15.04
C SER A 10 -27.17 2.59 -15.04
N VAL A 11 -26.66 1.62 -14.30
CA VAL A 11 -25.22 1.31 -14.19
C VAL A 11 -24.58 0.91 -15.53
N LEU A 12 -25.33 0.29 -16.43
CA LEU A 12 -24.89 -0.07 -17.78
C LEU A 12 -25.34 0.95 -18.84
N ASN A 13 -26.12 1.96 -18.46
CA ASN A 13 -26.61 3.05 -19.31
C ASN A 13 -25.97 4.41 -18.95
N ALA A 14 -24.66 4.41 -18.64
CA ALA A 14 -23.90 5.62 -18.32
C ALA A 14 -24.54 6.53 -17.23
N GLY A 15 -25.29 5.96 -16.29
CA GLY A 15 -25.94 6.71 -15.22
C GLY A 15 -27.20 7.48 -15.63
N SER A 16 -27.69 7.32 -16.87
CA SER A 16 -28.85 8.04 -17.41
C SER A 16 -30.20 7.41 -17.03
N GLY A 17 -30.24 6.60 -15.97
CA GLY A 17 -31.43 5.85 -15.58
C GLY A 17 -31.59 4.53 -16.35
N GLU A 18 -32.62 3.77 -15.99
CA GLU A 18 -32.98 2.54 -16.70
C GLU A 18 -33.45 2.87 -18.13
N LYS A 19 -32.98 2.10 -19.10
CA LYS A 19 -33.36 2.24 -20.51
C LYS A 19 -34.07 0.97 -20.98
N LYS A 20 -35.29 1.13 -21.46
CA LYS A 20 -36.07 0.07 -22.12
C LYS A 20 -36.04 0.30 -23.62
N THR A 21 -35.87 -0.76 -24.40
CA THR A 21 -35.80 -0.68 -25.86
C THR A 21 -36.54 -1.87 -26.46
N GLU A 22 -37.50 -1.59 -27.33
CA GLU A 22 -38.22 -2.63 -28.07
C GLU A 22 -37.37 -3.09 -29.27
N LEU A 23 -37.24 -4.40 -29.44
CA LEU A 23 -36.43 -5.03 -30.49
C LEU A 23 -37.20 -6.20 -31.10
N GLU A 24 -36.88 -6.55 -32.34
CA GLU A 24 -37.28 -7.83 -32.95
C GLU A 24 -36.09 -8.77 -32.93
N ALA A 25 -36.19 -9.97 -32.35
CA ALA A 25 -35.11 -10.97 -32.31
C ALA A 25 -35.67 -12.39 -32.23
N GLU A 26 -34.95 -13.38 -32.75
CA GLU A 26 -35.28 -14.81 -32.65
C GLU A 26 -34.53 -15.50 -31.51
N THR A 27 -33.32 -15.03 -31.19
CA THR A 27 -32.49 -15.59 -30.12
C THR A 27 -31.93 -14.50 -29.22
N LEU A 28 -31.44 -14.93 -28.04
CA LEU A 28 -30.78 -14.03 -27.12
C LEU A 28 -29.55 -13.38 -27.74
N LYS A 29 -28.74 -14.14 -28.50
CA LYS A 29 -27.59 -13.61 -29.26
C LYS A 29 -27.96 -12.42 -30.13
N GLU A 30 -28.99 -12.60 -30.95
CA GLU A 30 -29.46 -11.58 -31.88
C GLU A 30 -29.94 -10.32 -31.12
N SER A 31 -30.57 -10.50 -29.96
CA SER A 31 -30.99 -9.38 -29.12
C SER A 31 -29.80 -8.57 -28.57
N PHE A 32 -28.69 -9.24 -28.19
CA PHE A 32 -27.47 -8.59 -27.71
C PHE A 32 -26.72 -7.87 -28.82
N ASP A 33 -26.68 -8.45 -30.02
CA ASP A 33 -26.08 -7.81 -31.19
C ASP A 33 -26.84 -6.51 -31.53
N LYS A 34 -28.17 -6.59 -31.64
CA LYS A 34 -29.04 -5.44 -31.95
C LYS A 34 -28.98 -4.33 -30.90
N ILE A 35 -29.07 -4.68 -29.61
CA ILE A 35 -28.98 -3.66 -28.55
C ILE A 35 -27.59 -3.03 -28.49
N SER A 36 -26.53 -3.78 -28.81
CA SER A 36 -25.17 -3.26 -28.87
C SER A 36 -24.97 -2.27 -30.03
N GLU A 37 -25.62 -2.49 -31.18
CA GLU A 37 -25.62 -1.51 -32.28
C GLU A 37 -26.30 -0.20 -31.86
N ILE A 38 -27.37 -0.27 -31.08
CA ILE A 38 -28.11 0.90 -30.58
C ILE A 38 -27.32 1.65 -29.50
N MET A 39 -26.65 0.91 -28.61
CA MET A 39 -25.95 1.47 -27.46
C MET A 39 -24.49 1.86 -27.76
N GLY A 40 -23.93 1.34 -28.85
CA GLY A 40 -22.56 1.59 -29.30
C GLY A 40 -21.50 0.70 -28.66
N ASP A 41 -20.27 0.87 -29.14
CA ASP A 41 -19.13 0.00 -28.83
C ASP A 41 -18.72 -0.01 -27.35
N ASP A 42 -19.02 1.05 -26.60
CA ASP A 42 -18.72 1.13 -25.16
C ASP A 42 -19.63 0.18 -24.37
N PHE A 43 -20.94 0.18 -24.64
CA PHE A 43 -21.86 -0.79 -24.06
C PHE A 43 -21.48 -2.21 -24.47
N LYS A 44 -21.19 -2.43 -25.75
CA LYS A 44 -20.78 -3.74 -26.28
C LYS A 44 -19.60 -4.31 -25.49
N ARG A 45 -18.56 -3.50 -25.28
CA ARG A 45 -17.36 -3.90 -24.50
C ARG A 45 -17.65 -4.21 -23.03
N ARG A 46 -18.65 -3.58 -22.43
CA ARG A 46 -19.05 -3.79 -21.02
C ARG A 46 -19.90 -5.02 -20.80
N VAL A 47 -20.63 -5.47 -21.82
CA VAL A 47 -21.66 -6.50 -21.68
C VAL A 47 -21.31 -7.79 -22.40
N LEU A 48 -20.49 -7.73 -23.45
CA LEU A 48 -20.04 -8.89 -24.23
C LEU A 48 -18.52 -9.12 -24.14
N GLU A 49 -18.11 -10.36 -24.26
CA GLU A 49 -16.74 -10.80 -24.55
C GLU A 49 -16.39 -10.61 -26.03
N SER A 50 -15.12 -10.81 -26.40
CA SER A 50 -14.64 -10.66 -27.78
C SER A 50 -15.23 -11.68 -28.76
N ASP A 51 -15.71 -12.83 -28.27
CA ASP A 51 -16.41 -13.85 -29.05
C ASP A 51 -17.93 -13.62 -29.19
N GLY A 52 -18.44 -12.52 -28.61
CA GLY A 52 -19.85 -12.13 -28.67
C GLY A 52 -20.74 -12.78 -27.61
N THR A 53 -20.17 -13.57 -26.69
CA THR A 53 -20.92 -14.08 -25.54
C THR A 53 -21.09 -13.02 -24.45
N PRO A 54 -22.20 -13.01 -23.68
CA PRO A 54 -22.33 -12.12 -22.53
C PRO A 54 -21.23 -12.39 -21.51
N ARG A 55 -20.66 -11.32 -20.95
CA ARG A 55 -19.66 -11.44 -19.87
C ARG A 55 -20.26 -12.22 -18.71
N SER A 56 -19.43 -13.01 -18.03
CA SER A 56 -19.82 -13.80 -16.84
C SER A 56 -20.48 -12.97 -15.73
N LEU A 57 -20.19 -11.67 -15.70
CA LEU A 57 -20.73 -10.70 -14.75
C LEU A 57 -22.06 -10.09 -15.19
N ILE A 58 -22.69 -10.56 -16.26
CA ILE A 58 -24.00 -10.10 -16.70
C ILE A 58 -25.01 -11.22 -16.46
N ASN A 59 -25.78 -11.09 -15.39
CA ASN A 59 -26.96 -11.90 -15.15
C ASN A 59 -28.07 -11.49 -16.11
N ILE A 60 -28.69 -12.46 -16.75
CA ILE A 60 -29.73 -12.24 -17.75
C ILE A 60 -31.03 -12.84 -17.23
N TYR A 61 -32.10 -12.07 -17.29
CA TYR A 61 -33.44 -12.49 -16.89
C TYR A 61 -34.36 -12.40 -18.09
N ILE A 62 -35.15 -13.44 -18.32
CA ILE A 62 -36.22 -13.45 -19.32
C ILE A 62 -37.54 -13.59 -18.57
N ASN A 63 -38.44 -12.61 -18.71
CA ASN A 63 -39.72 -12.54 -17.99
C ASN A 63 -39.56 -12.70 -16.47
N GLY A 64 -38.52 -12.07 -15.91
CA GLY A 64 -38.20 -12.09 -14.47
C GLY A 64 -37.59 -13.40 -13.95
N LYS A 65 -37.37 -14.41 -14.79
CA LYS A 65 -36.67 -15.65 -14.41
C LYS A 65 -35.21 -15.55 -14.81
N ASN A 66 -34.30 -15.83 -13.86
CA ASN A 66 -32.88 -15.92 -14.15
C ASN A 66 -32.68 -17.03 -15.20
N ALA A 67 -32.05 -16.68 -16.30
CA ALA A 67 -31.83 -17.60 -17.39
C ALA A 67 -30.60 -18.47 -17.06
N ALA A 68 -30.81 -19.49 -16.23
CA ALA A 68 -29.89 -20.63 -16.16
C ALA A 68 -30.08 -21.42 -17.46
N PHE A 69 -29.32 -21.06 -18.48
CA PHE A 69 -29.56 -21.50 -19.84
C PHE A 69 -29.34 -23.00 -20.03
N SER A 70 -30.30 -23.71 -20.63
CA SER A 70 -30.06 -25.04 -21.22
C SER A 70 -29.27 -24.95 -22.53
N ASP A 71 -29.49 -23.88 -23.30
CA ASP A 71 -28.99 -23.68 -24.67
C ASP A 71 -28.12 -22.40 -24.82
N GLY A 72 -27.69 -21.80 -23.72
CA GLY A 72 -26.83 -20.60 -23.70
C GLY A 72 -27.40 -19.38 -24.44
N ILE A 73 -26.52 -18.69 -25.18
CA ILE A 73 -26.82 -17.49 -25.98
C ILE A 73 -27.75 -17.77 -27.17
N ASP A 74 -27.93 -19.04 -27.53
CA ASP A 74 -28.81 -19.48 -28.62
C ASP A 74 -30.25 -19.74 -28.16
N THR A 75 -30.57 -19.42 -26.89
CA THR A 75 -31.93 -19.53 -26.34
C THR A 75 -32.94 -18.78 -27.23
N PRO A 76 -33.99 -19.47 -27.72
CA PRO A 76 -35.01 -18.86 -28.56
C PRO A 76 -35.94 -17.95 -27.76
N LEU A 77 -36.29 -16.80 -28.34
CA LEU A 77 -37.16 -15.78 -27.75
C LEU A 77 -38.59 -15.88 -28.30
N LYS A 78 -39.57 -15.52 -27.48
CA LYS A 78 -41.00 -15.52 -27.80
C LYS A 78 -41.56 -14.11 -27.87
N GLU A 79 -42.67 -13.97 -28.59
CA GLU A 79 -43.39 -12.71 -28.71
C GLU A 79 -43.78 -12.19 -27.32
N GLY A 80 -43.39 -10.95 -27.01
CA GLY A 80 -43.64 -10.29 -25.74
C GLY A 80 -42.64 -10.58 -24.62
N ASP A 81 -41.54 -11.29 -24.89
CA ASP A 81 -40.52 -11.54 -23.86
C ASP A 81 -39.87 -10.23 -23.37
N GLU A 82 -39.66 -10.12 -22.06
CA GLU A 82 -38.89 -9.04 -21.43
C GLU A 82 -37.51 -9.57 -21.02
N ILE A 83 -36.46 -8.99 -21.62
CA ILE A 83 -35.08 -9.26 -21.26
C ILE A 83 -34.60 -8.16 -20.32
N TYR A 84 -34.06 -8.55 -19.17
CA TYR A 84 -33.47 -7.64 -18.21
C TYR A 84 -32.05 -8.10 -17.92
N ILE A 85 -31.07 -7.25 -18.18
CA ILE A 85 -29.69 -7.53 -17.81
C ILE A 85 -29.36 -6.85 -16.49
N LEU A 86 -28.67 -7.56 -15.63
CA LEU A 86 -28.11 -7.01 -14.42
C LEU A 86 -26.62 -7.33 -14.44
N PRO A 87 -25.75 -6.41 -14.01
CA PRO A 87 -24.49 -6.87 -13.46
C PRO A 87 -24.80 -7.95 -12.42
N ALA A 88 -23.97 -8.97 -12.30
CA ALA A 88 -24.16 -10.01 -11.31
C ALA A 88 -24.06 -9.37 -9.92
N VAL A 89 -25.19 -8.94 -9.37
CA VAL A 89 -25.33 -8.37 -8.01
C VAL A 89 -26.23 -9.26 -7.13
N ALA A 90 -26.78 -10.34 -7.66
CA ALA A 90 -27.71 -11.21 -6.93
C ALA A 90 -27.36 -12.68 -7.20
N GLY A 91 -26.46 -13.19 -6.37
CA GLY A 91 -25.95 -14.55 -6.41
C GLY A 91 -24.70 -14.65 -5.55
N GLY A 92 -24.80 -14.28 -4.27
CA GLY A 92 -23.69 -14.35 -3.31
C GLY A 92 -22.42 -13.68 -3.83
N SER A 93 -22.46 -12.37 -4.09
CA SER A 93 -21.25 -11.63 -4.43
C SER A 93 -20.36 -11.54 -3.18
N ASP A 94 -19.11 -12.00 -3.30
CA ASP A 94 -18.10 -11.77 -2.26
C ASP A 94 -17.86 -10.26 -2.03
N LEU A 95 -18.22 -9.41 -3.00
CA LEU A 95 -18.33 -7.95 -2.84
C LEU A 95 -19.76 -7.56 -2.45
N SER A 96 -19.93 -6.84 -1.34
CA SER A 96 -21.21 -6.24 -0.96
C SER A 96 -21.66 -5.17 -1.96
N GLU A 97 -22.96 -4.85 -1.98
CA GLU A 97 -23.53 -3.78 -2.81
C GLU A 97 -22.80 -2.45 -2.62
N LYS A 98 -22.42 -2.11 -1.38
CA LYS A 98 -21.64 -0.91 -1.07
C LYS A 98 -20.23 -0.94 -1.65
N GLU A 99 -19.58 -2.11 -1.70
CA GLU A 99 -18.27 -2.28 -2.34
C GLU A 99 -18.39 -2.13 -3.85
N LEU A 100 -19.43 -2.72 -4.46
CA LEU A 100 -19.68 -2.58 -5.89
C LEU A 100 -19.96 -1.14 -6.31
N ASP A 101 -20.72 -0.38 -5.51
CA ASP A 101 -20.93 1.05 -5.76
C ASP A 101 -19.62 1.84 -5.65
N ARG A 102 -18.90 1.68 -4.53
CA ARG A 102 -17.62 2.36 -4.27
C ARG A 102 -16.57 2.08 -5.35
N PHE A 103 -16.40 0.81 -5.73
CA PHE A 103 -15.36 0.38 -6.67
C PHE A 103 -15.86 0.25 -8.10
N SER A 104 -17.08 0.71 -8.40
CA SER A 104 -17.71 0.60 -9.72
C SER A 104 -16.78 1.04 -10.86
N ARG A 105 -16.04 2.13 -10.67
CA ARG A 105 -15.10 2.64 -11.69
C ARG A 105 -13.87 1.74 -11.86
N GLN A 106 -13.39 1.08 -10.79
CA GLN A 106 -12.29 0.13 -10.85
C GLN A 106 -12.73 -1.21 -11.46
N VAL A 107 -13.91 -1.70 -11.06
CA VAL A 107 -14.49 -2.95 -11.59
C VAL A 107 -14.75 -2.86 -13.09
N MET A 108 -15.05 -1.67 -13.62
CA MET A 108 -15.21 -1.44 -15.06
C MET A 108 -13.89 -1.37 -15.84
N LEU A 109 -12.74 -1.24 -15.18
CA LEU A 109 -11.45 -1.25 -15.87
C LEU A 109 -11.12 -2.67 -16.30
N GLU A 110 -10.85 -2.88 -17.58
CA GLU A 110 -10.35 -4.15 -18.13
C GLU A 110 -9.09 -4.64 -17.37
N GLN A 111 -8.28 -3.70 -16.89
CA GLN A 111 -7.06 -4.00 -16.17
C GLN A 111 -7.30 -4.52 -14.74
N ILE A 112 -8.48 -4.33 -14.15
CA ILE A 112 -8.78 -4.80 -12.79
C ILE A 112 -9.95 -5.80 -12.84
N GLY A 113 -11.10 -5.36 -13.35
CA GLY A 113 -12.30 -6.19 -13.40
C GLY A 113 -12.87 -6.50 -12.01
N TYR A 114 -13.96 -7.26 -11.96
CA TYR A 114 -14.52 -7.75 -10.71
C TYR A 114 -13.53 -8.69 -9.99
N ASP A 115 -12.91 -9.61 -10.72
CA ASP A 115 -11.98 -10.59 -10.15
C ASP A 115 -10.72 -9.92 -9.57
N GLY A 116 -10.17 -8.91 -10.24
CA GLY A 116 -9.06 -8.14 -9.68
C GLY A 116 -9.48 -7.38 -8.42
N GLN A 117 -10.67 -6.80 -8.39
CA GLN A 117 -11.19 -6.15 -7.18
C GLN A 117 -11.39 -7.14 -6.03
N LEU A 118 -11.86 -8.35 -6.33
CA LEU A 118 -12.00 -9.42 -5.34
C LEU A 118 -10.64 -9.89 -4.81
N LYS A 119 -9.64 -10.03 -5.69
CA LYS A 119 -8.26 -10.32 -5.28
C LYS A 119 -7.71 -9.23 -4.36
N LEU A 120 -7.89 -7.95 -4.71
CA LEU A 120 -7.49 -6.83 -3.84
C LEU A 120 -8.15 -6.95 -2.46
N LYS A 121 -9.47 -7.16 -2.41
CA LYS A 121 -10.22 -7.34 -1.16
C LYS A 121 -9.70 -8.50 -0.32
N ASN A 122 -9.19 -9.56 -0.93
CA ASN A 122 -8.70 -10.74 -0.22
C ASN A 122 -7.19 -10.68 0.07
N SER A 123 -6.52 -9.59 -0.28
CA SER A 123 -5.06 -9.45 -0.14
C SER A 123 -4.64 -8.75 1.15
N VAL A 124 -3.44 -9.09 1.62
CA VAL A 124 -2.71 -8.44 2.71
C VAL A 124 -1.48 -7.71 2.15
N VAL A 125 -1.48 -6.39 2.26
CA VAL A 125 -0.36 -5.55 1.84
C VAL A 125 0.36 -4.99 3.05
N CYS A 126 1.69 -5.11 3.11
CA CYS A 126 2.52 -4.44 4.11
C CYS A 126 3.23 -3.25 3.48
N VAL A 127 2.97 -2.05 4.00
CA VAL A 127 3.69 -0.83 3.64
C VAL A 127 4.62 -0.45 4.78
N VAL A 128 5.91 -0.40 4.50
CA VAL A 128 6.94 -0.03 5.47
C VAL A 128 7.37 1.41 5.22
N GLY A 129 7.11 2.28 6.18
CA GLY A 129 7.18 3.73 6.07
C GLY A 129 5.80 4.33 5.79
N VAL A 130 5.34 5.23 6.66
CA VAL A 130 4.10 6.03 6.47
C VAL A 130 4.44 7.52 6.38
N GLY A 131 5.67 7.81 5.95
CA GLY A 131 6.18 9.16 5.70
C GLY A 131 5.71 9.74 4.36
N GLY A 132 6.57 10.56 3.74
CA GLY A 132 6.22 11.31 2.52
C GLY A 132 5.89 10.40 1.33
N LEU A 133 6.62 9.30 1.16
CA LEU A 133 6.34 8.29 0.13
C LEU A 133 5.20 7.34 0.54
N GLY A 134 5.16 6.95 1.82
CA GLY A 134 4.14 6.03 2.35
C GLY A 134 2.72 6.59 2.40
N ASN A 135 2.57 7.90 2.63
CA ASN A 135 1.27 8.59 2.65
C ASN A 135 0.45 8.37 1.36
N PRO A 136 0.94 8.71 0.15
CA PRO A 136 0.22 8.47 -1.08
C PRO A 136 -0.01 6.97 -1.36
N ILE A 137 0.91 6.09 -0.95
CA ILE A 137 0.79 4.63 -1.15
C ILE A 137 -0.36 4.07 -0.32
N THR A 138 -0.32 4.25 1.00
CA THR A 138 -1.31 3.72 1.93
C THR A 138 -2.71 4.28 1.65
N THR A 139 -2.81 5.58 1.36
CA THR A 139 -4.07 6.23 0.98
C THR A 139 -4.68 5.60 -0.26
N ARG A 140 -3.88 5.39 -1.31
CA ARG A 140 -4.37 4.80 -2.57
C ARG A 140 -4.74 3.33 -2.41
N LEU A 141 -3.91 2.51 -1.75
CA LEU A 141 -4.24 1.10 -1.51
C LEU A 141 -5.54 0.96 -0.71
N ALA A 142 -5.72 1.76 0.35
CA ALA A 142 -6.95 1.77 1.13
C ALA A 142 -8.17 2.23 0.28
N ALA A 143 -8.00 3.28 -0.53
CA ALA A 143 -9.05 3.75 -1.44
C ALA A 143 -9.40 2.73 -2.54
N MET A 144 -8.41 1.94 -2.98
CA MET A 144 -8.59 0.88 -3.98
C MET A 144 -9.21 -0.40 -3.40
N GLY A 145 -9.38 -0.50 -2.08
CA GLY A 145 -10.08 -1.60 -1.44
C GLY A 145 -9.23 -2.86 -1.23
N VAL A 146 -7.94 -2.71 -0.90
CA VAL A 146 -7.17 -3.84 -0.37
C VAL A 146 -7.83 -4.39 0.90
N GLY A 147 -7.78 -5.70 1.13
CA GLY A 147 -8.43 -6.33 2.28
C GLY A 147 -7.86 -5.88 3.61
N LYS A 148 -6.54 -6.08 3.74
CA LYS A 148 -5.77 -5.70 4.92
C LYS A 148 -4.55 -4.90 4.52
N LEU A 149 -4.35 -3.78 5.21
CA LEU A 149 -3.20 -2.93 5.08
C LEU A 149 -2.44 -2.91 6.41
N ARG A 150 -1.29 -3.60 6.43
CA ARG A 150 -0.31 -3.49 7.51
C ARG A 150 0.56 -2.27 7.24
N ILE A 151 0.61 -1.34 8.18
CA ILE A 151 1.43 -0.14 8.08
C ILE A 151 2.47 -0.16 9.20
N VAL A 152 3.74 0.07 8.83
CA VAL A 152 4.87 -0.04 9.75
C VAL A 152 5.66 1.26 9.72
N ASP A 153 5.79 1.93 10.85
CA ASP A 153 6.60 3.15 10.99
C ASP A 153 6.92 3.36 12.47
N ARG A 154 8.14 3.78 12.78
CA ARG A 154 8.61 3.97 14.16
C ARG A 154 8.58 5.42 14.63
N ASP A 155 8.12 6.35 13.79
CA ASP A 155 8.22 7.79 14.05
C ASP A 155 6.95 8.41 14.64
N VAL A 156 7.13 9.64 15.14
CA VAL A 156 6.07 10.60 15.45
C VAL A 156 5.95 11.67 14.37
N ILE A 157 4.78 12.32 14.33
CA ILE A 157 4.50 13.40 13.37
C ILE A 157 5.16 14.69 13.83
N GLU A 158 5.88 15.34 12.93
CA GLU A 158 6.53 16.64 13.17
C GLU A 158 5.99 17.71 12.24
N LEU A 159 6.03 18.99 12.66
CA LEU A 159 5.59 20.11 11.82
C LEU A 159 6.32 20.16 10.46
N SER A 160 7.62 19.83 10.45
CA SER A 160 8.45 19.74 9.25
C SER A 160 7.99 18.67 8.25
N ASN A 161 7.12 17.75 8.66
CA ASN A 161 6.62 16.66 7.84
C ASN A 161 5.40 17.07 6.99
N LEU A 162 4.61 18.04 7.46
CA LEU A 162 3.27 18.33 6.92
C LEU A 162 3.28 18.80 5.46
N HIS A 163 4.38 19.41 4.98
CA HIS A 163 4.49 19.85 3.58
C HIS A 163 4.48 18.69 2.57
N ARG A 164 4.81 17.46 3.00
CA ARG A 164 4.88 16.27 2.14
C ARG A 164 4.10 15.06 2.65
N GLN A 165 3.64 15.08 3.90
CA GLN A 165 2.83 14.03 4.52
C GLN A 165 1.39 14.51 4.70
N THR A 166 0.69 14.66 3.58
CA THR A 166 -0.61 15.35 3.49
C THR A 166 -1.78 14.61 4.15
N MET A 167 -1.57 13.37 4.63
CA MET A 167 -2.52 12.70 5.49
C MET A 167 -2.59 13.37 6.87
N PHE A 168 -1.50 13.97 7.34
CA PHE A 168 -1.39 14.57 8.68
C PHE A 168 -1.66 16.08 8.66
N ASP A 169 -2.06 16.62 9.81
CA ASP A 169 -2.29 18.05 10.03
C ASP A 169 -1.62 18.54 11.34
N GLU A 170 -1.76 19.83 11.66
CA GLU A 170 -1.10 20.43 12.83
C GLU A 170 -1.58 19.83 14.17
N ASP A 171 -2.83 19.37 14.25
CA ASP A 171 -3.37 18.76 15.46
C ASP A 171 -2.78 17.35 15.71
N ASP A 172 -2.18 16.74 14.68
CA ASP A 172 -1.53 15.44 14.78
C ASP A 172 -0.07 15.52 15.27
N VAL A 173 0.53 16.71 15.38
CA VAL A 173 1.95 16.86 15.73
C VAL A 173 2.24 16.27 17.12
N GLY A 174 3.30 15.46 17.20
CA GLY A 174 3.72 14.74 18.41
C GLY A 174 3.05 13.38 18.62
N GLN A 175 2.06 13.02 17.79
CA GLN A 175 1.39 11.71 17.82
C GLN A 175 2.17 10.66 17.00
N VAL A 176 2.01 9.38 17.32
CA VAL A 176 2.62 8.25 16.60
C VAL A 176 2.04 8.15 15.19
N LYS A 177 2.91 8.14 14.16
CA LYS A 177 2.49 8.19 12.74
C LYS A 177 1.52 7.08 12.37
N VAL A 178 1.86 5.82 12.66
CA VAL A 178 0.99 4.67 12.32
C VAL A 178 -0.35 4.71 13.05
N GLU A 179 -0.41 5.29 14.25
CA GLU A 179 -1.67 5.38 15.01
C GLU A 179 -2.64 6.37 14.35
N VAL A 180 -2.15 7.56 14.03
CA VAL A 180 -2.93 8.59 13.34
C VAL A 180 -3.30 8.11 11.93
N ALA A 181 -2.34 7.54 11.20
CA ALA A 181 -2.58 7.01 9.87
C ALA A 181 -3.67 5.95 9.86
N ALA A 182 -3.67 5.02 10.82
CA ALA A 182 -4.73 4.02 10.93
C ALA A 182 -6.12 4.64 11.14
N LYS A 183 -6.23 5.64 12.02
CA LYS A 183 -7.50 6.37 12.25
C LYS A 183 -7.98 7.04 10.96
N LYS A 184 -7.09 7.72 10.23
CA LYS A 184 -7.41 8.45 9.00
C LYS A 184 -7.74 7.52 7.83
N LEU A 185 -6.99 6.43 7.64
CA LEU A 185 -7.24 5.41 6.63
C LEU A 185 -8.56 4.66 6.88
N LYS A 186 -8.89 4.35 8.15
CA LYS A 186 -10.16 3.71 8.48
C LYS A 186 -11.36 4.62 8.21
N LYS A 187 -11.20 5.94 8.39
CA LYS A 187 -12.21 6.94 8.01
C LYS A 187 -12.38 7.02 6.48
N LEU A 188 -11.28 6.93 5.73
CA LEU A 188 -11.29 6.91 4.26
C LEU A 188 -12.04 5.68 3.72
N ASN A 189 -11.68 4.49 4.20
CA ASN A 189 -12.34 3.25 3.81
C ASN A 189 -12.55 2.29 5.00
N PRO A 190 -13.75 2.27 5.61
CA PRO A 190 -14.04 1.43 6.77
C PRO A 190 -13.98 -0.09 6.52
N GLN A 191 -13.96 -0.52 5.25
CA GLN A 191 -13.94 -1.94 4.87
C GLN A 191 -12.54 -2.54 4.93
N VAL A 192 -11.50 -1.71 4.87
CA VAL A 192 -10.10 -2.15 4.96
C VAL A 192 -9.74 -2.41 6.41
N GLU A 193 -9.17 -3.58 6.70
CA GLU A 193 -8.53 -3.85 7.98
C GLU A 193 -7.18 -3.12 8.03
N ILE A 194 -6.97 -2.26 9.02
CA ILE A 194 -5.69 -1.57 9.19
C ILE A 194 -4.96 -2.15 10.40
N GLU A 195 -3.76 -2.68 10.16
CA GLU A 195 -2.86 -3.17 11.21
C GLU A 195 -1.68 -2.18 11.36
N ALA A 196 -1.68 -1.42 12.44
CA ALA A 196 -0.64 -0.42 12.73
C ALA A 196 0.46 -1.00 13.61
N LEU A 197 1.70 -0.98 13.13
CA LEU A 197 2.86 -1.49 13.85
C LEU A 197 3.89 -0.37 14.08
N PRO A 198 4.02 0.15 15.31
CA PRO A 198 5.02 1.16 15.66
C PRO A 198 6.40 0.52 15.87
N ILE A 199 6.96 -0.06 14.80
CA ILE A 199 8.14 -0.91 14.82
C ILE A 199 9.20 -0.36 13.88
N SER A 200 10.45 -0.39 14.32
CA SER A 200 11.62 -0.14 13.49
C SER A 200 12.03 -1.41 12.74
N VAL A 201 12.22 -1.32 11.42
CA VAL A 201 12.60 -2.46 10.57
C VAL A 201 14.12 -2.61 10.53
N ASN A 202 14.59 -3.79 10.93
CA ASN A 202 16.00 -4.18 10.94
C ASN A 202 16.13 -5.70 10.77
N ASP A 203 17.36 -6.22 10.79
CA ASP A 203 17.64 -7.66 10.59
C ASP A 203 16.96 -8.58 11.63
N TYR A 204 16.50 -8.05 12.78
CA TYR A 204 15.81 -8.82 13.82
C TYR A 204 14.28 -8.75 13.71
N THR A 205 13.73 -7.66 13.18
CA THR A 205 12.28 -7.41 13.16
C THR A 205 11.65 -7.61 11.78
N ALA A 206 12.44 -7.55 10.70
CA ALA A 206 11.93 -7.58 9.33
C ALA A 206 11.18 -8.87 8.99
N LEU A 207 11.62 -10.03 9.50
CA LEU A 207 10.95 -11.31 9.25
C LEU A 207 9.53 -11.35 9.81
N ASP A 208 9.33 -10.86 11.02
CA ASP A 208 8.01 -10.79 11.66
C ASP A 208 7.11 -9.77 10.96
N VAL A 209 7.69 -8.65 10.52
CA VAL A 209 6.96 -7.57 9.82
C VAL A 209 6.34 -8.06 8.52
N VAL A 210 7.08 -8.82 7.70
CA VAL A 210 6.61 -9.26 6.38
C VAL A 210 5.75 -10.51 6.43
N GLU A 211 5.73 -11.24 7.54
CA GLU A 211 5.07 -12.54 7.63
C GLU A 211 3.56 -12.48 7.33
N GLY A 212 3.09 -13.38 6.45
CA GLY A 212 1.69 -13.49 6.07
C GLY A 212 1.21 -12.43 5.07
N CYS A 213 2.11 -11.61 4.50
CA CYS A 213 1.76 -10.63 3.47
C CYS A 213 1.84 -11.21 2.06
N ASP A 214 0.97 -10.76 1.16
CA ASP A 214 0.99 -11.11 -0.26
C ASP A 214 1.99 -10.27 -1.05
N VAL A 215 2.19 -9.01 -0.62
CA VAL A 215 3.18 -8.09 -1.17
C VAL A 215 3.65 -7.11 -0.10
N VAL A 216 4.93 -6.74 -0.16
CA VAL A 216 5.53 -5.70 0.67
C VAL A 216 5.90 -4.50 -0.21
N VAL A 217 5.55 -3.29 0.24
CA VAL A 217 5.89 -2.03 -0.40
C VAL A 217 6.84 -1.25 0.52
N ASP A 218 7.99 -0.87 -0.01
CA ASP A 218 9.03 -0.12 0.69
C ASP A 218 8.93 1.37 0.41
N ALA A 219 8.56 2.10 1.45
CA ALA A 219 8.54 3.55 1.51
C ALA A 219 9.50 4.09 2.59
N LEU A 220 10.61 3.38 2.81
CA LEU A 220 11.63 3.75 3.79
C LEU A 220 12.52 4.89 3.28
N ASP A 221 13.08 5.65 4.21
CA ASP A 221 14.14 6.63 3.95
C ASP A 221 15.53 6.14 4.40
N SER A 222 15.62 4.94 4.98
CA SER A 222 16.89 4.29 5.37
C SER A 222 17.31 3.19 4.41
N VAL A 223 18.61 3.16 4.12
CA VAL A 223 19.24 2.12 3.28
C VAL A 223 19.36 0.80 4.04
N ASN A 224 19.81 0.84 5.29
CA ASN A 224 19.96 -0.36 6.12
C ASN A 224 18.61 -1.07 6.35
N ALA A 225 17.57 -0.33 6.72
CA ALA A 225 16.22 -0.89 6.89
C ALA A 225 15.72 -1.55 5.60
N ARG A 226 16.01 -0.95 4.43
CA ARG A 226 15.64 -1.50 3.12
C ARG A 226 16.39 -2.79 2.80
N TYR A 227 17.67 -2.90 3.17
CA TYR A 227 18.41 -4.16 3.06
C TYR A 227 17.79 -5.26 3.92
N SER A 228 17.48 -4.97 5.17
CA SER A 228 16.82 -5.93 6.07
C SER A 228 15.47 -6.38 5.53
N LEU A 229 14.66 -5.45 5.03
CA LEU A 229 13.35 -5.73 4.44
C LEU A 229 13.47 -6.60 3.18
N ASN A 230 14.42 -6.29 2.29
CA ASN A 230 14.70 -7.09 1.10
C ASN A 230 15.12 -8.53 1.48
N LYS A 231 16.02 -8.70 2.47
CA LYS A 231 16.41 -10.03 2.97
C LYS A 231 15.20 -10.83 3.45
N ALA A 232 14.35 -10.21 4.27
CA ALA A 232 13.15 -10.84 4.80
C ALA A 232 12.15 -11.26 3.69
N CYS A 233 11.90 -10.39 2.72
CA CYS A 233 11.05 -10.70 1.56
C CYS A 233 11.61 -11.85 0.71
N VAL A 234 12.92 -11.87 0.47
CA VAL A 234 13.58 -12.97 -0.25
C VAL A 234 13.45 -14.29 0.52
N GLU A 235 13.66 -14.27 1.83
CA GLU A 235 13.56 -15.46 2.68
C GLU A 235 12.14 -16.02 2.74
N LYS A 236 11.14 -15.16 2.97
CA LYS A 236 9.72 -15.55 3.02
C LYS A 236 9.10 -15.75 1.64
N ASN A 237 9.85 -15.50 0.56
CA ASN A 237 9.38 -15.59 -0.83
C ASN A 237 8.17 -14.68 -1.12
N ILE A 238 8.22 -13.45 -0.61
CA ILE A 238 7.17 -12.43 -0.77
C ILE A 238 7.63 -11.36 -1.78
N PRO A 239 6.83 -11.04 -2.82
CA PRO A 239 7.11 -9.93 -3.72
C PRO A 239 7.36 -8.61 -2.99
N PHE A 240 8.35 -7.87 -3.46
CA PHE A 240 8.82 -6.64 -2.82
C PHE A 240 8.90 -5.50 -3.83
N VAL A 241 8.03 -4.51 -3.67
CA VAL A 241 8.00 -3.29 -4.49
C VAL A 241 8.79 -2.21 -3.74
N THR A 242 9.80 -1.63 -4.36
CA THR A 242 10.68 -0.64 -3.71
C THR A 242 10.73 0.64 -4.49
N GLY A 243 10.50 1.75 -3.79
CA GLY A 243 10.65 3.11 -4.29
C GLY A 243 11.61 3.91 -3.44
N ALA A 244 12.25 4.90 -4.06
CA ALA A 244 12.98 5.95 -3.34
C ALA A 244 12.89 7.27 -4.10
N ALA A 245 13.04 8.38 -3.39
CA ALA A 245 13.05 9.72 -3.98
C ALA A 245 13.94 10.66 -3.18
N VAL A 246 14.65 11.55 -3.88
CA VAL A 246 15.51 12.59 -3.31
C VAL A 246 15.50 13.80 -4.23
N GLY A 247 15.42 15.01 -3.68
CA GLY A 247 15.28 16.23 -4.47
C GLY A 247 14.05 16.15 -5.40
N VAL A 248 14.28 16.13 -6.70
CA VAL A 248 13.25 16.06 -7.76
C VAL A 248 13.30 14.74 -8.55
N THR A 249 14.15 13.80 -8.14
CA THR A 249 14.34 12.50 -8.80
C THR A 249 13.82 11.36 -7.93
N GLY A 250 13.47 10.26 -8.57
CA GLY A 250 13.03 9.05 -7.88
C GLY A 250 13.18 7.81 -8.73
N GLN A 251 13.07 6.67 -8.06
CA GLN A 251 13.31 5.36 -8.66
C GLN A 251 12.31 4.34 -8.14
N VAL A 252 11.98 3.36 -8.98
CA VAL A 252 11.09 2.25 -8.61
C VAL A 252 11.49 0.96 -9.32
N PHE A 253 11.44 -0.16 -8.61
CA PHE A 253 11.49 -1.49 -9.20
C PHE A 253 10.82 -2.54 -8.33
N THR A 254 10.55 -3.71 -8.91
CA THR A 254 9.88 -4.81 -8.19
C THR A 254 10.77 -6.05 -8.15
N VAL A 255 10.97 -6.59 -6.95
CA VAL A 255 11.66 -7.86 -6.74
C VAL A 255 10.62 -8.97 -6.64
N LEU A 256 10.73 -9.95 -7.54
CA LEU A 256 10.04 -11.22 -7.45
C LEU A 256 11.04 -12.26 -6.96
N PRO A 257 10.98 -12.69 -5.68
CA PRO A 257 11.95 -13.61 -5.11
C PRO A 257 12.18 -14.85 -5.97
N LYS A 258 13.44 -15.29 -6.01
CA LYS A 258 13.96 -16.40 -6.84
C LYS A 258 13.93 -16.17 -8.35
N LYS A 259 13.10 -15.25 -8.86
CA LYS A 259 12.92 -14.97 -10.30
C LYS A 259 13.74 -13.79 -10.79
N THR A 260 13.67 -12.64 -10.12
CA THR A 260 14.33 -11.39 -10.58
C THR A 260 15.47 -10.97 -9.65
N ALA A 261 16.18 -9.91 -10.03
CA ALA A 261 17.22 -9.33 -9.19
C ALA A 261 16.62 -8.79 -7.89
N CYS A 262 17.23 -9.11 -6.74
CA CYS A 262 16.87 -8.49 -5.47
C CYS A 262 17.57 -7.14 -5.29
N TYR A 263 17.20 -6.37 -4.27
CA TYR A 263 17.82 -5.07 -4.00
C TYR A 263 19.36 -5.17 -3.90
N HIS A 264 19.86 -6.20 -3.22
CA HIS A 264 21.30 -6.46 -3.06
C HIS A 264 22.02 -6.88 -4.37
N CYS A 265 21.30 -7.34 -5.39
CA CYS A 265 21.90 -7.57 -6.71
C CYS A 265 22.26 -6.26 -7.42
N LEU A 266 21.47 -5.20 -7.21
CA LEU A 266 21.70 -3.90 -7.82
C LEU A 266 22.70 -3.08 -7.01
N PHE A 267 22.57 -3.20 -5.69
CA PHE A 267 23.26 -2.39 -4.72
C PHE A 267 23.93 -3.31 -3.70
N PRO A 268 25.10 -3.91 -4.01
CA PRO A 268 25.73 -4.88 -3.11
C PRO A 268 26.34 -4.21 -1.86
N THR A 269 26.86 -2.99 -1.98
CA THR A 269 27.56 -2.29 -0.92
C THR A 269 27.25 -0.78 -0.98
N LEU A 270 26.02 -0.40 -0.65
CA LEU A 270 25.73 1.01 -0.38
C LEU A 270 26.13 1.33 1.06
N ASP A 271 26.88 2.42 1.18
CA ASP A 271 27.22 3.02 2.46
C ASP A 271 26.19 4.12 2.75
N GLU A 272 25.37 3.94 3.78
CA GLU A 272 24.30 4.88 4.15
C GLU A 272 24.86 6.25 4.50
N ASP A 273 26.03 6.30 5.16
CA ASP A 273 26.69 7.55 5.58
C ASP A 273 27.20 8.37 4.39
N ALA A 274 27.42 7.72 3.25
CA ALA A 274 27.86 8.35 2.02
C ALA A 274 26.70 8.83 1.13
N MET A 275 25.45 8.50 1.45
CA MET A 275 24.29 8.84 0.62
C MET A 275 23.62 10.16 1.06
N PRO A 276 23.25 11.03 0.11
CA PRO A 276 22.47 12.22 0.44
C PRO A 276 21.08 11.83 0.97
N THR A 277 20.70 12.40 2.11
CA THR A 277 19.39 12.16 2.73
C THR A 277 18.38 13.24 2.29
N CYS A 278 17.07 12.92 2.38
CA CYS A 278 16.00 13.91 2.16
C CYS A 278 16.12 15.14 3.06
N SER A 279 16.73 15.02 4.24
CA SER A 279 16.98 16.13 5.16
C SER A 279 18.11 17.05 4.71
N ILE A 280 19.04 16.57 3.89
CA ILE A 280 20.18 17.34 3.38
C ILE A 280 19.81 17.99 2.04
N GLU A 281 19.31 17.20 1.09
CA GLU A 281 18.98 17.68 -0.27
C GLU A 281 17.57 18.29 -0.39
N GLY A 282 16.70 18.00 0.57
CA GLY A 282 15.27 18.26 0.42
C GLY A 282 14.58 17.23 -0.48
N VAL A 283 13.25 17.33 -0.59
CA VAL A 283 12.46 16.47 -1.48
C VAL A 283 11.19 17.18 -1.94
N HIS A 284 10.91 17.10 -3.24
CA HIS A 284 9.75 17.70 -3.85
C HIS A 284 8.50 16.83 -3.61
N PRO A 285 7.39 17.34 -3.02
CA PRO A 285 6.22 16.50 -2.71
C PRO A 285 5.62 15.75 -3.91
N SER A 286 5.69 16.32 -5.11
CA SER A 286 5.21 15.65 -6.32
C SER A 286 6.00 14.40 -6.69
N ILE A 287 7.33 14.34 -6.49
CA ILE A 287 8.08 13.12 -6.82
C ILE A 287 7.64 11.96 -5.94
N LEU A 288 7.36 12.22 -4.66
CA LEU A 288 6.82 11.23 -3.73
C LEU A 288 5.46 10.69 -4.20
N SER A 289 4.60 11.56 -4.73
CA SER A 289 3.30 11.17 -5.26
C SER A 289 3.39 10.36 -6.55
N VAL A 290 4.38 10.66 -7.40
CA VAL A 290 4.66 9.94 -8.65
C VAL A 290 5.23 8.56 -8.34
N ILE A 291 6.31 8.47 -7.56
CA ILE A 291 6.92 7.19 -7.16
C ILE A 291 5.90 6.33 -6.41
N GLY A 292 5.23 6.88 -5.39
CA GLY A 292 4.22 6.14 -4.64
C GLY A 292 3.03 5.70 -5.50
N GLY A 293 2.70 6.43 -6.58
CA GLY A 293 1.69 5.99 -7.55
C GLY A 293 2.16 4.78 -8.38
N LEU A 294 3.43 4.77 -8.78
CA LEU A 294 4.04 3.66 -9.50
C LEU A 294 4.18 2.43 -8.61
N GLU A 295 4.56 2.59 -7.35
CA GLU A 295 4.62 1.48 -6.39
C GLU A 295 3.25 0.85 -6.15
N VAL A 296 2.20 1.66 -6.03
CA VAL A 296 0.82 1.16 -5.93
C VAL A 296 0.44 0.38 -7.19
N HIS A 297 0.79 0.88 -8.37
CA HIS A 297 0.51 0.19 -9.62
C HIS A 297 1.18 -1.19 -9.67
N GLU A 298 2.47 -1.27 -9.32
CA GLU A 298 3.22 -2.53 -9.32
C GLU A 298 2.69 -3.50 -8.26
N ALA A 299 2.37 -3.01 -7.06
CA ALA A 299 1.77 -3.83 -6.01
C ALA A 299 0.41 -4.40 -6.46
N VAL A 300 -0.44 -3.59 -7.10
CA VAL A 300 -1.73 -4.06 -7.63
C VAL A 300 -1.53 -5.12 -8.71
N ASP A 301 -0.58 -4.93 -9.62
CA ASP A 301 -0.24 -5.93 -10.64
C ASP A 301 0.16 -7.27 -9.98
N VAL A 302 1.00 -7.26 -8.94
CA VAL A 302 1.31 -8.47 -8.14
C VAL A 302 0.04 -9.13 -7.61
N LEU A 303 -0.80 -8.37 -6.90
CA LEU A 303 -1.98 -8.90 -6.19
C LEU A 303 -3.02 -9.50 -7.13
N ILE A 304 -3.20 -8.90 -8.31
CA ILE A 304 -4.17 -9.40 -9.29
C ILE A 304 -3.60 -10.51 -10.19
N GLY A 305 -2.34 -10.91 -9.98
CA GLY A 305 -1.68 -12.00 -10.68
C GLY A 305 -1.07 -11.62 -12.02
N LYS A 306 -0.80 -10.34 -12.25
CA LYS A 306 -0.06 -9.84 -13.41
C LYS A 306 1.43 -9.77 -13.11
N THR A 307 2.23 -9.83 -14.16
CA THR A 307 3.67 -9.56 -14.04
C THR A 307 3.91 -8.05 -13.91
N PRO A 308 4.52 -7.58 -12.81
CA PRO A 308 4.86 -6.17 -12.61
C PRO A 308 5.80 -5.67 -13.70
N LYS A 309 5.64 -4.43 -14.16
CA LYS A 309 6.36 -3.91 -15.33
C LYS A 309 7.81 -3.54 -15.03
N SER A 310 8.09 -3.27 -13.77
CA SER A 310 9.42 -2.93 -13.25
C SER A 310 10.17 -4.16 -12.70
N SER A 311 9.66 -5.38 -12.88
CA SER A 311 10.30 -6.57 -12.30
C SER A 311 11.68 -6.91 -12.88
N GLU A 312 11.95 -6.44 -14.10
CA GLU A 312 13.22 -6.63 -14.81
C GLU A 312 13.90 -5.30 -15.18
N LYS A 313 13.42 -4.18 -14.64
CA LYS A 313 13.87 -2.84 -15.01
C LYS A 313 13.91 -1.92 -13.81
N PHE A 314 15.01 -1.22 -13.68
CA PHE A 314 15.15 -0.11 -12.76
C PHE A 314 14.62 1.14 -13.47
N LEU A 315 13.49 1.66 -13.01
CA LEU A 315 12.88 2.86 -13.58
C LEU A 315 13.36 4.07 -12.79
N SER A 316 13.87 5.07 -13.50
CA SER A 316 14.29 6.37 -12.97
C SER A 316 13.40 7.47 -13.53
N ILE A 317 12.98 8.38 -12.67
CA ILE A 317 12.13 9.53 -12.98
C ILE A 317 12.86 10.79 -12.52
N ASP A 318 12.97 11.77 -13.41
CA ASP A 318 13.50 13.10 -13.14
C ASP A 318 12.44 14.14 -13.46
N LEU A 319 11.94 14.85 -12.43
CA LEU A 319 10.94 15.90 -12.63
C LEU A 319 11.52 17.23 -13.13
N GLU A 320 12.83 17.47 -13.02
CA GLU A 320 13.45 18.67 -13.56
C GLU A 320 13.32 18.70 -15.08
N ASN A 321 13.61 17.55 -15.71
CA ASN A 321 13.56 17.38 -17.16
C ASN A 321 12.28 16.68 -17.65
N LEU A 322 11.41 16.26 -16.72
CA LEU A 322 10.24 15.39 -16.98
C LEU A 322 10.61 14.12 -17.77
N GLU A 323 11.73 13.51 -17.39
CA GLU A 323 12.28 12.33 -18.08
C GLU A 323 11.96 11.05 -17.31
N PHE A 324 11.61 10.01 -18.08
CA PHE A 324 11.45 8.64 -17.60
C PHE A 324 12.44 7.76 -18.35
N SER A 325 13.43 7.22 -17.62
CA SER A 325 14.45 6.35 -18.18
C SER A 325 14.45 5.00 -17.46
N SER A 326 14.87 3.93 -18.14
CA SER A 326 14.93 2.61 -17.51
C SER A 326 16.16 1.83 -17.94
N VAL A 327 16.69 1.06 -17.00
CA VAL A 327 17.84 0.16 -17.20
C VAL A 327 17.41 -1.27 -16.87
N LYS A 328 17.82 -2.24 -17.67
CA LYS A 328 17.53 -3.66 -17.38
C LYS A 328 18.28 -4.13 -16.14
N MET A 329 17.61 -4.93 -15.32
CA MET A 329 18.17 -5.54 -14.13
C MET A 329 18.43 -7.02 -14.35
N PHE A 330 19.52 -7.53 -13.78
CA PHE A 330 19.90 -8.94 -13.87
C PHE A 330 20.15 -9.51 -12.48
N LYS A 331 19.52 -10.65 -12.20
CA LYS A 331 19.78 -11.40 -10.97
C LYS A 331 21.23 -11.88 -10.98
N GLN A 332 21.92 -11.69 -9.87
CA GLN A 332 23.29 -12.15 -9.70
C GLN A 332 23.29 -13.55 -9.09
N ASP A 333 23.92 -14.51 -9.74
CA ASP A 333 23.98 -15.91 -9.29
C ASP A 333 24.71 -16.04 -7.94
N GLU A 334 25.78 -15.26 -7.73
CA GLU A 334 26.57 -15.24 -6.50
C GLU A 334 26.08 -14.20 -5.47
N CYS A 335 24.85 -13.70 -5.59
CA CYS A 335 24.29 -12.79 -4.60
C CYS A 335 24.24 -13.45 -3.22
N SER A 336 24.76 -12.77 -2.18
CA SER A 336 24.74 -13.24 -0.78
C SER A 336 23.34 -13.33 -0.17
N VAL A 337 22.33 -12.71 -0.81
CA VAL A 337 20.94 -12.68 -0.33
C VAL A 337 20.06 -13.65 -1.11
N CYS A 338 20.00 -13.54 -2.45
CA CYS A 338 19.08 -14.33 -3.28
C CYS A 338 19.76 -15.37 -4.19
N GLY A 339 21.07 -15.55 -4.06
CA GLY A 339 21.91 -16.43 -4.88
C GLY A 339 22.68 -17.45 -4.04
N SER A 340 23.78 -17.96 -4.59
CA SER A 340 24.71 -18.92 -3.95
C SER A 340 25.80 -18.27 -3.10
N GLY A 341 25.85 -16.94 -3.06
CA GLY A 341 26.88 -16.18 -2.33
C GLY A 341 26.88 -16.48 -0.84
N LYS A 342 28.03 -16.32 -0.19
CA LYS A 342 28.15 -16.53 1.26
C LYS A 342 27.33 -15.49 2.00
N LYS A 343 26.40 -15.95 2.84
CA LYS A 343 25.63 -15.08 3.74
C LYS A 343 26.57 -14.45 4.78
N THR A 344 26.45 -13.15 4.96
CA THR A 344 27.16 -12.41 6.01
C THR A 344 26.30 -12.41 7.26
N GLU A 345 26.77 -13.00 8.35
CA GLU A 345 26.11 -12.87 9.66
C GLU A 345 26.63 -11.60 10.34
N GLN A 346 25.74 -10.68 10.69
CA GLN A 346 26.08 -9.55 11.55
C GLN A 346 26.07 -9.98 13.01
N VAL A 347 26.99 -9.42 13.80
CA VAL A 347 27.04 -9.66 15.25
C VAL A 347 25.82 -9.02 15.88
N LYS A 348 25.13 -9.76 16.77
CA LYS A 348 23.91 -9.27 17.42
C LYS A 348 24.23 -8.19 18.44
N GLU A 349 23.75 -6.97 18.19
CA GLU A 349 23.83 -5.85 19.12
C GLU A 349 22.64 -5.83 20.10
N GLU A 350 22.75 -5.10 21.21
CA GLU A 350 21.65 -4.93 22.18
C GLU A 350 20.65 -3.86 21.70
N LEU A 351 21.18 -2.73 21.22
CA LEU A 351 20.45 -1.58 20.72
C LEU A 351 21.04 -1.18 19.37
N ILE A 352 20.17 -0.85 18.40
CA ILE A 352 20.53 -0.18 17.16
C ILE A 352 20.28 1.31 17.37
N LEU A 353 21.27 2.13 17.03
CA LEU A 353 21.21 3.58 17.11
C LEU A 353 21.35 4.20 15.72
N GLU A 354 20.47 5.13 15.40
CA GLU A 354 20.50 5.85 14.12
C GLU A 354 20.29 7.34 14.37
N GLU A 355 21.19 8.19 13.87
CA GLU A 355 21.02 9.64 13.95
C GLU A 355 20.08 10.14 12.82
N LEU A 356 19.04 10.87 13.20
CA LEU A 356 18.05 11.43 12.31
C LEU A 356 18.38 12.89 12.01
N CYS A 357 18.93 13.13 10.81
CA CYS A 357 19.34 14.45 10.35
C CYS A 357 18.15 15.43 10.23
N GLY A 358 18.39 16.72 10.58
CA GLY A 358 17.52 17.84 10.21
C GLY A 358 16.27 18.08 11.09
N ARG A 359 16.19 17.48 12.29
CA ARG A 359 15.03 17.65 13.19
C ARG A 359 15.19 18.83 14.17
N ASN A 360 14.05 19.32 14.69
CA ASN A 360 13.94 20.26 15.82
C ASN A 360 14.94 21.44 15.88
N ARG A 361 14.99 22.27 14.83
CA ARG A 361 15.83 23.47 14.76
C ARG A 361 17.34 23.20 14.91
N GLY A 362 17.80 22.02 14.48
CA GLY A 362 19.22 21.65 14.49
C GLY A 362 19.68 20.86 15.72
N LYS A 363 18.73 20.43 16.58
CA LYS A 363 19.05 19.50 17.68
C LYS A 363 19.31 18.10 17.12
N ARG A 364 20.36 17.44 17.62
CA ARG A 364 20.63 16.02 17.29
C ARG A 364 19.46 15.16 17.74
N THR A 365 19.10 14.20 16.92
CA THR A 365 17.95 13.33 17.17
C THR A 365 18.34 11.89 16.90
N PHE A 366 18.00 10.97 17.81
CA PHE A 366 18.42 9.59 17.75
C PHE A 366 17.22 8.63 17.75
N SER A 367 17.17 7.81 16.69
CA SER A 367 16.54 6.49 16.58
C SER A 367 17.10 5.45 17.54
N ILE A 368 16.51 5.16 18.70
CA ILE A 368 16.91 3.98 19.50
C ILE A 368 15.96 2.82 19.24
N THR A 369 16.50 1.67 18.85
CA THR A 369 15.72 0.45 18.59
C THR A 369 16.32 -0.75 19.31
N PRO A 370 15.62 -1.39 20.26
CA PRO A 370 16.08 -2.64 20.84
C PRO A 370 16.03 -3.79 19.83
N THR A 371 17.00 -4.70 19.90
CA THR A 371 17.05 -5.89 19.01
C THR A 371 16.08 -7.01 19.42
N HIS A 372 15.25 -6.75 20.43
CA HIS A 372 14.13 -7.58 20.84
C HIS A 372 12.93 -6.70 21.21
N ASN A 373 11.73 -7.17 20.88
CA ASN A 373 10.49 -6.47 21.22
C ASN A 373 10.14 -6.69 22.69
N PHE A 374 9.78 -5.62 23.40
CA PHE A 374 9.18 -5.69 24.73
C PHE A 374 8.12 -4.60 24.88
N LEU A 375 7.17 -4.79 25.80
CA LEU A 375 6.16 -3.79 26.08
C LEU A 375 6.67 -2.80 27.11
N ILE A 376 6.59 -1.51 26.78
CA ILE A 376 6.97 -0.45 27.71
C ILE A 376 5.88 -0.27 28.78
N ASP A 377 6.28 -0.23 30.05
CA ASP A 377 5.41 0.18 31.16
C ASP A 377 5.29 1.71 31.17
N SER A 378 4.23 2.24 30.53
CA SER A 378 4.00 3.68 30.41
C SER A 378 3.83 4.37 31.76
N ILE A 379 3.36 3.67 32.80
CA ILE A 379 3.19 4.24 34.14
C ILE A 379 4.56 4.45 34.78
N SER A 380 5.41 3.41 34.75
CA SER A 380 6.78 3.48 35.26
C SER A 380 7.63 4.52 34.54
N VAL A 381 7.58 4.53 33.19
CA VAL A 381 8.30 5.52 32.38
C VAL A 381 7.83 6.94 32.71
N THR A 382 6.52 7.17 32.82
CA THR A 382 5.97 8.49 33.15
C THR A 382 6.39 8.96 34.55
N ALA A 383 6.43 8.05 35.53
CA ALA A 383 6.87 8.39 36.88
C ALA A 383 8.33 8.88 36.89
N LYS A 384 9.22 8.12 36.26
CA LYS A 384 10.65 8.48 36.14
C LYS A 384 10.88 9.74 35.32
N ALA A 385 10.11 9.91 34.23
CA ALA A 385 10.16 11.11 33.42
C ALA A 385 9.84 12.36 34.23
N LYS A 386 8.79 12.31 35.08
CA LYS A 386 8.43 13.42 35.97
C LYS A 386 9.49 13.73 37.01
N GLU A 387 10.18 12.72 37.56
CA GLU A 387 11.32 12.93 38.47
C GLU A 387 12.47 13.71 37.80
N ARG A 388 12.62 13.59 36.48
CA ARG A 388 13.56 14.37 35.66
C ARG A 388 13.01 15.66 35.06
N GLY A 389 11.80 16.07 35.46
CA GLY A 389 11.20 17.31 34.99
C GLY A 389 10.62 17.25 33.57
N PHE A 390 10.41 16.06 33.00
CA PHE A 390 9.65 15.90 31.76
C PHE A 390 8.15 16.11 32.02
N VAL A 391 7.50 16.76 31.07
CA VAL A 391 6.05 16.85 30.95
C VAL A 391 5.58 15.82 29.91
N VAL A 392 4.45 15.17 30.17
CA VAL A 392 3.80 14.28 29.20
C VAL A 392 3.04 15.14 28.20
N GLU A 393 3.48 15.15 26.94
CA GLU A 393 2.79 15.87 25.86
C GLU A 393 1.67 15.02 25.25
N ASN A 394 1.92 13.71 25.10
CA ASN A 394 0.96 12.79 24.51
C ASN A 394 1.07 11.40 25.17
N GLN A 395 -0.06 10.77 25.42
CA GLN A 395 -0.14 9.36 25.81
C GLN A 395 -1.24 8.68 24.98
N GLY A 396 -0.82 7.90 23.99
CA GLY A 396 -1.68 7.13 23.09
C GLY A 396 -1.65 5.63 23.36
N ASP A 397 -2.37 4.86 22.54
CA ASP A 397 -2.44 3.40 22.67
C ASP A 397 -1.14 2.71 22.19
N LEU A 398 -0.41 3.36 21.29
CA LEU A 398 0.78 2.84 20.63
C LEU A 398 2.09 3.58 21.01
N GLY A 399 2.02 4.64 21.82
CA GLY A 399 3.22 5.36 22.26
C GLY A 399 2.98 6.45 23.30
N LEU A 400 4.08 7.05 23.77
CA LEU A 400 4.14 8.06 24.82
C LEU A 400 5.19 9.12 24.43
N SER A 401 4.81 10.40 24.40
CA SER A 401 5.70 11.52 24.09
C SER A 401 5.91 12.40 25.32
N LEU A 402 7.18 12.65 25.64
CA LEU A 402 7.68 13.33 26.83
C LEU A 402 8.56 14.51 26.42
N ARG A 403 8.49 15.64 27.12
CA ARG A 403 9.30 16.82 26.80
C ARG A 403 9.78 17.60 28.02
N THR A 404 11.01 18.10 27.96
CA THR A 404 11.55 19.21 28.77
C THR A 404 11.81 20.42 27.86
N ASN A 405 12.38 21.51 28.39
CA ASN A 405 12.79 22.64 27.55
C ASN A 405 13.80 22.23 26.47
N ASP A 406 14.69 21.27 26.80
CA ASP A 406 15.84 20.94 25.96
C ASP A 406 15.74 19.59 25.27
N LEU A 407 15.05 18.63 25.89
CA LEU A 407 14.96 17.25 25.45
C LEU A 407 13.52 16.85 25.14
N SER A 408 13.33 15.99 24.13
CA SER A 408 12.05 15.32 23.86
C SER A 408 12.29 13.84 23.64
N VAL A 409 11.45 12.98 24.22
CA VAL A 409 11.54 11.52 24.08
C VAL A 409 10.17 11.00 23.69
N SER A 410 10.09 10.33 22.54
CA SER A 410 8.88 9.66 22.08
C SER A 410 9.10 8.16 22.07
N PHE A 411 8.44 7.45 22.99
CA PHE A 411 8.47 6.01 23.11
C PHE A 411 7.37 5.35 22.29
N MET A 412 7.73 4.31 21.56
CA MET A 412 6.81 3.39 20.89
C MET A 412 6.52 2.22 21.83
N LYS A 413 5.27 1.75 21.89
CA LYS A 413 4.85 0.70 22.83
C LYS A 413 5.70 -0.57 22.82
N ARG A 414 6.40 -0.86 21.72
CA ARG A 414 7.27 -2.04 21.53
C ARG A 414 8.76 -1.80 21.82
N GLY A 415 9.12 -0.69 22.46
CA GLY A 415 10.46 -0.46 22.98
C GLY A 415 11.25 0.60 22.21
N SER A 416 11.02 0.78 20.90
CA SER A 416 11.71 1.84 20.15
C SER A 416 11.44 3.22 20.72
N ALA A 417 12.42 4.12 20.60
CA ALA A 417 12.28 5.51 21.01
C ALA A 417 12.92 6.47 19.99
N VAL A 418 12.36 7.67 19.90
CA VAL A 418 12.97 8.83 19.24
C VAL A 418 13.38 9.83 20.32
N VAL A 419 14.68 10.11 20.42
CA VAL A 419 15.27 10.98 21.44
C VAL A 419 15.85 12.23 20.78
N VAL A 420 15.28 13.39 21.08
CA VAL A 420 15.66 14.70 20.52
C VAL A 420 16.39 15.51 21.57
N GLY A 421 17.53 16.10 21.20
CA GLY A 421 18.28 17.03 22.02
C GLY A 421 19.54 16.51 22.75
N PRO A 422 19.83 15.20 22.88
CA PRO A 422 21.12 14.76 23.43
C PRO A 422 22.32 15.32 22.66
N GLU A 423 23.43 15.54 23.36
CA GLU A 423 24.71 15.98 22.81
C GLU A 423 25.35 14.90 21.95
N ASP A 424 25.22 13.63 22.34
CA ASP A 424 25.79 12.48 21.65
C ASP A 424 24.99 11.19 21.83
N GLU A 425 25.47 10.13 21.17
CA GLU A 425 24.90 8.79 21.20
C GLU A 425 24.87 8.18 22.61
N SER A 426 25.90 8.47 23.43
CA SER A 426 26.01 7.92 24.78
C SER A 426 24.97 8.53 25.71
N GLU A 427 24.74 9.84 25.60
CA GLU A 427 23.68 10.52 26.33
C GLU A 427 22.30 10.03 25.89
N ALA A 428 22.07 9.84 24.58
CA ALA A 428 20.81 9.32 24.07
C ALA A 428 20.49 7.93 24.62
N ILE A 429 21.46 7.02 24.61
CA ILE A 429 21.33 5.66 25.15
C ILE A 429 21.10 5.69 26.66
N SER A 430 21.87 6.51 27.39
CA SER A 430 21.73 6.64 28.85
C SER A 430 20.33 7.11 29.22
N LEU A 431 19.85 8.18 28.57
CA LEU A 431 18.52 8.73 28.80
C LEU A 431 17.41 7.70 28.52
N TYR A 432 17.54 6.96 27.42
CA TYR A 432 16.62 5.89 27.08
C TYR A 432 16.61 4.80 28.16
N LYS A 433 17.77 4.25 28.50
CA LYS A 433 17.95 3.17 29.49
C LYS A 433 17.40 3.55 30.87
N GLU A 434 17.69 4.77 31.32
CA GLU A 434 17.19 5.31 32.58
C GLU A 434 15.67 5.40 32.62
N LEU A 435 15.07 5.95 31.57
CA LEU A 435 13.62 6.14 31.47
C LEU A 435 12.88 4.80 31.40
N ILE A 436 13.38 3.81 30.64
CA ILE A 436 12.79 2.46 30.58
C ILE A 436 13.09 1.62 31.83
N GLY A 437 14.13 1.95 32.58
CA GLY A 437 14.52 1.26 33.80
C GLY A 437 15.40 0.03 33.65
N THR A 438 16.13 -0.07 32.56
CA THR A 438 17.19 -1.07 32.37
C THR A 438 18.53 -0.36 32.58
N SER A 439 19.21 -0.66 33.70
CA SER A 439 20.56 -0.14 34.00
C SER A 439 21.61 -0.73 33.08
#